data_AF-A0A131XQS2-F1
#
_entry.id   AF-A0A131XQS2-F1
#
_cell.length_a   1.000
_cell.length_b   1.000
_cell.length_c   1.000
_cell.angle_alpha   90.00
_cell.angle_beta   90.00
_cell.angle_gamma   90.00
#
_symmetry.space_group_name_H-M   'P 1'
#
loop_
_entity.id
_entity.type
_entity.pdbx_description
1 polymer ?
#
loop_
_entity_poly.entity_id
_entity_poly.type
_entity_poly.pdbx_seq_one_letter_code
_entity_poly.pdbx_strand_id
1 'polypeptide(L)'
;MQIKWAVSKKFFVCDDSPHSPQSYKRANSLWNGNVIFFESSSGVSVGSSRSRDHLDKAPLGLRNLGNTCFMNSIVQCLAHTRPLLEYCLKDGYVSEINTSTSSMKGALFEAFATLMKSIWRSSNGEYAISPQAFRSQIQKFAPRFMGYSQQDSQEFLHYLLQGLHEDINRITSRPRHLTTEIDDNLSESQKAAEAWKRYLRYDDSKIVDCFVGQLKSTLKCSVCGHKSVTFDPFWDLSLPIPKGSDPVTLQQCLSLFTKEEVLDGDEKPTCSHCKTRQKCTKSFTIHRCPKILVLHLKRFSPSERFRAKLNTRVEFPLTNLDLCPYMSNSHYVMYNLYAVSNHSGSTYSGHYTASCLHPKSGEWHECNDTKVSETSAKWVVSSEAYVLFYEAATQSSRL
;
A
#
# COMPACT_ATOMS: atom_id res chain seq x y z
N MET A 1 -16.15 14.61 -2.32
CA MET A 1 -14.91 14.81 -1.56
C MET A 1 -13.76 14.28 -2.43
N GLN A 2 -13.11 15.15 -3.22
CA GLN A 2 -12.00 14.75 -4.09
C GLN A 2 -10.73 14.58 -3.24
N ILE A 3 -10.20 13.35 -3.19
CA ILE A 3 -8.97 13.06 -2.46
C ILE A 3 -7.78 13.57 -3.27
N LYS A 4 -6.98 14.46 -2.67
CA LYS A 4 -5.69 14.91 -3.19
C LYS A 4 -4.68 13.79 -2.96
N TRP A 5 -4.29 13.09 -4.01
CA TRP A 5 -3.25 12.07 -3.94
C TRP A 5 -1.89 12.66 -4.28
N ALA A 6 -0.95 12.57 -3.34
CA ALA A 6 0.45 12.92 -3.52
C ALA A 6 1.17 11.85 -4.35
N VAL A 7 0.92 11.88 -5.66
CA VAL A 7 1.96 11.73 -6.68
C VAL A 7 1.71 12.90 -7.62
N SER A 8 2.41 14.02 -7.41
CA SER A 8 2.16 15.24 -8.17
C SER A 8 2.55 15.05 -9.65
N LYS A 9 1.55 14.65 -10.45
CA LYS A 9 1.30 15.17 -11.79
C LYS A 9 0.06 16.08 -11.74
N LYS A 10 0.13 17.18 -10.99
CA LYS A 10 -0.76 18.34 -11.21
C LYS A 10 0.00 19.64 -10.96
N PHE A 11 0.25 20.38 -12.03
CA PHE A 11 0.57 21.81 -11.98
C PHE A 11 -0.57 22.58 -12.65
N PHE A 12 -0.98 23.66 -11.99
CA PHE A 12 -1.82 24.81 -12.41
C PHE A 12 -3.26 24.54 -12.89
N VAL A 13 -4.27 25.14 -12.22
CA VAL A 13 -5.14 26.23 -12.74
C VAL A 13 -5.87 26.91 -11.56
N CYS A 14 -6.16 28.18 -11.80
CA CYS A 14 -6.59 29.34 -11.01
C CYS A 14 -7.72 29.23 -9.98
N ASP A 15 -7.67 30.24 -9.12
CA ASP A 15 -8.59 30.73 -8.09
C ASP A 15 -10.00 31.05 -8.63
N ASP A 16 -11.02 30.80 -7.81
CA ASP A 16 -12.16 31.68 -7.54
C ASP A 16 -13.11 31.03 -6.50
N SER A 17 -13.32 31.74 -5.40
CA SER A 17 -14.32 31.48 -4.34
C SER A 17 -15.64 32.22 -4.65
N PRO A 18 -16.67 32.28 -3.77
CA PRO A 18 -17.10 31.39 -2.67
C PRO A 18 -18.61 31.01 -2.80
N HIS A 19 -19.13 30.13 -1.92
CA HIS A 19 -20.41 30.35 -1.20
C HIS A 19 -20.69 29.20 -0.19
N SER A 20 -20.85 29.60 1.08
CA SER A 20 -21.59 28.93 2.17
C SER A 20 -23.13 29.17 1.99
N PRO A 21 -24.10 28.62 2.78
CA PRO A 21 -23.97 28.25 4.21
C PRO A 21 -24.93 27.14 4.76
N GLN A 22 -24.88 26.99 6.10
CA GLN A 22 -25.97 26.57 7.03
C GLN A 22 -26.32 25.06 7.11
N SER A 23 -26.83 24.50 8.21
CA SER A 23 -26.77 24.70 9.67
C SER A 23 -27.81 23.71 10.21
N TYR A 24 -27.51 22.79 11.14
CA TYR A 24 -28.57 22.12 11.91
C TYR A 24 -28.18 21.85 13.36
N LYS A 25 -29.19 22.07 14.20
CA LYS A 25 -29.17 22.32 15.63
C LYS A 25 -29.08 21.04 16.46
N ARG A 26 -28.47 21.19 17.64
CA ARG A 26 -28.51 20.27 18.79
C ARG A 26 -29.94 20.01 19.26
N ALA A 27 -30.19 18.78 19.68
CA ALA A 27 -31.22 18.45 20.66
C ALA A 27 -30.60 17.57 21.76
N ASN A 28 -30.79 17.99 23.00
CA ASN A 28 -30.42 17.27 24.22
C ASN A 28 -31.43 16.15 24.49
N SER A 29 -30.95 15.03 25.03
CA SER A 29 -31.77 14.14 25.86
C SER A 29 -30.86 13.49 26.91
N LEU A 30 -31.19 13.76 28.17
CA LEU A 30 -30.64 13.19 29.39
C LEU A 30 -31.31 11.85 29.64
N TRP A 31 -30.56 10.77 29.92
CA TRP A 31 -31.04 9.69 30.79
C TRP A 31 -29.88 9.05 31.57
N ASN A 32 -30.17 8.84 32.86
CA ASN A 32 -29.32 8.38 33.95
C ASN A 32 -28.99 6.89 33.92
N GLY A 33 -27.88 6.55 34.59
CA GLY A 33 -27.81 5.45 35.57
C GLY A 33 -27.47 4.06 35.03
N ASN A 34 -26.27 3.54 35.32
CA ASN A 34 -25.97 2.86 36.58
C ASN A 34 -24.67 2.06 36.46
N VAL A 35 -23.82 2.24 37.47
CA VAL A 35 -22.56 1.56 37.67
C VAL A 35 -22.86 0.24 38.40
N ILE A 36 -22.38 -0.88 37.88
CA ILE A 36 -22.34 -2.15 38.60
C ILE A 36 -20.87 -2.61 38.63
N PHE A 37 -20.30 -2.58 39.82
CA PHE A 37 -19.04 -3.22 40.17
C PHE A 37 -19.28 -4.72 40.34
N PHE A 38 -18.39 -5.56 39.80
CA PHE A 38 -18.23 -6.94 40.25
C PHE A 38 -16.76 -7.21 40.56
N GLU A 39 -16.53 -7.58 41.82
CA GLU A 39 -15.26 -7.96 42.41
C GLU A 39 -14.75 -9.31 41.88
N SER A 40 -13.43 -9.39 41.85
CA SER A 40 -12.61 -10.55 41.56
C SER A 40 -12.57 -11.56 42.71
N SER A 41 -12.51 -12.87 42.41
CA SER A 41 -11.79 -13.83 43.24
C SER A 41 -11.28 -15.06 42.46
N SER A 42 -9.96 -15.23 42.53
CA SER A 42 -9.15 -16.47 42.62
C SER A 42 -9.40 -17.70 41.74
N GLY A 43 -8.48 -17.92 40.79
CA GLY A 43 -7.42 -18.95 40.89
C GLY A 43 -7.73 -20.40 40.45
N VAL A 44 -7.25 -20.82 39.26
CA VAL A 44 -7.00 -22.24 38.93
C VAL A 44 -5.83 -22.40 37.93
N SER A 45 -4.85 -23.20 38.35
CA SER A 45 -3.75 -23.94 37.68
C SER A 45 -3.25 -23.56 36.28
N VAL A 46 -1.97 -23.18 36.20
CA VAL A 46 -1.17 -23.08 34.97
C VAL A 46 -0.78 -24.47 34.49
N GLY A 47 -1.55 -25.01 33.54
CA GLY A 47 -1.09 -26.09 32.66
C GLY A 47 -0.31 -25.49 31.49
N SER A 48 0.97 -25.83 31.36
CA SER A 48 1.79 -25.46 30.20
C SER A 48 1.26 -26.18 28.95
N SER A 49 0.31 -25.56 28.24
CA SER A 49 -0.04 -25.95 26.89
C SER A 49 1.04 -25.39 25.97
N ARG A 50 1.83 -26.28 25.36
CA ARG A 50 2.63 -25.92 24.17
C ARG A 50 1.65 -25.38 23.13
N SER A 51 1.62 -24.06 22.95
CA SER A 51 0.86 -23.42 21.88
C SER A 51 1.30 -24.03 20.55
N ARG A 52 0.44 -24.82 19.91
CA ARG A 52 0.66 -25.25 18.53
C ARG A 52 0.77 -23.99 17.71
N ASP A 53 1.92 -23.79 17.08
CA ASP A 53 2.20 -22.55 16.40
C ASP A 53 1.31 -22.47 15.14
N HIS A 54 0.40 -21.50 15.13
CA HIS A 54 -0.69 -21.42 14.15
C HIS A 54 -0.20 -21.36 12.69
N LEU A 55 1.05 -20.97 12.48
CA LEU A 55 1.70 -20.86 11.17
C LEU A 55 2.22 -22.19 10.61
N ASP A 56 2.06 -23.33 11.29
CA ASP A 56 2.56 -24.62 10.79
C ASP A 56 1.66 -25.24 9.70
N LYS A 57 0.51 -24.64 9.41
CA LYS A 57 -0.49 -25.13 8.46
C LYS A 57 -0.62 -24.18 7.27
N ALA A 58 -0.99 -24.72 6.11
CA ALA A 58 -1.33 -23.95 4.94
C ALA A 58 -2.44 -22.92 5.24
N PRO A 59 -2.38 -21.72 4.64
CA PRO A 59 -3.42 -20.70 4.81
C PRO A 59 -4.74 -21.18 4.21
N LEU A 60 -5.85 -20.75 4.80
CA LEU A 60 -7.19 -21.04 4.28
C LEU A 60 -7.49 -20.19 3.03
N GLY A 61 -8.26 -20.76 2.12
CA GLY A 61 -8.84 -20.03 1.00
C GLY A 61 -9.90 -19.02 1.44
N LEU A 62 -10.26 -18.11 0.54
CA LEU A 62 -11.31 -17.11 0.75
C LEU A 62 -12.47 -17.35 -0.21
N ARG A 63 -13.69 -17.46 0.33
CA ARG A 63 -14.90 -17.62 -0.50
C ARG A 63 -15.11 -16.37 -1.36
N ASN A 64 -15.36 -16.58 -2.66
CA ASN A 64 -15.76 -15.50 -3.55
C ASN A 64 -17.22 -15.12 -3.28
N LEU A 65 -17.46 -13.84 -2.99
CA LEU A 65 -18.76 -13.26 -2.63
C LEU A 65 -19.41 -12.54 -3.83
N GLY A 66 -19.05 -12.94 -5.05
CA GLY A 66 -19.48 -12.38 -6.32
C GLY A 66 -18.49 -11.35 -6.87
N ASN A 67 -17.66 -11.75 -7.85
CA ASN A 67 -16.61 -10.93 -8.46
C ASN A 67 -15.63 -10.30 -7.46
N THR A 68 -15.37 -10.98 -6.34
CA THR A 68 -14.49 -10.48 -5.27
C THR A 68 -13.07 -11.04 -5.30
N CYS A 69 -12.66 -11.69 -6.38
CA CYS A 69 -11.32 -12.27 -6.50
C CYS A 69 -10.20 -11.22 -6.37
N PHE A 70 -10.43 -9.98 -6.83
CA PHE A 70 -9.49 -8.85 -6.64
C PHE A 70 -9.23 -8.54 -5.16
N MET A 71 -10.26 -8.69 -4.31
CA MET A 71 -10.15 -8.52 -2.86
C MET A 71 -9.42 -9.70 -2.25
N ASN A 72 -9.81 -10.92 -2.65
CA ASN A 72 -9.22 -12.15 -2.13
C ASN A 72 -7.71 -12.22 -2.42
N SER A 73 -7.27 -11.85 -3.63
CA SER A 73 -5.84 -11.87 -3.97
C SER A 73 -5.03 -10.90 -3.12
N ILE A 74 -5.52 -9.67 -2.92
CA ILE A 74 -4.84 -8.67 -2.09
C ILE A 74 -4.84 -9.04 -0.61
N VAL A 75 -5.97 -9.52 -0.08
CA VAL A 75 -6.05 -9.99 1.31
C VAL A 75 -5.07 -11.15 1.52
N GLN A 76 -4.97 -12.10 0.58
CA GLN A 76 -3.99 -13.18 0.68
C GLN A 76 -2.55 -12.66 0.66
N CYS A 77 -2.22 -11.68 -0.20
CA CYS A 77 -0.89 -11.06 -0.19
C CYS A 77 -0.57 -10.39 1.15
N LEU A 78 -1.51 -9.59 1.69
CA LEU A 78 -1.34 -8.91 2.98
C LEU A 78 -1.31 -9.89 4.17
N ALA A 79 -2.04 -11.01 4.08
CA ALA A 79 -2.00 -12.09 5.07
C ALA A 79 -0.64 -12.76 5.17
N HIS A 80 0.18 -12.66 4.14
CA HIS A 80 1.56 -13.15 4.13
C HIS A 80 2.59 -12.05 4.43
N THR A 81 2.16 -10.79 4.62
CA THR A 81 3.04 -9.71 5.08
C THR A 81 3.38 -9.91 6.56
N ARG A 82 4.50 -10.58 6.85
CA ARG A 82 4.90 -10.99 8.21
C ARG A 82 4.81 -9.87 9.28
N PRO A 83 5.33 -8.64 9.07
CA PRO A 83 5.24 -7.59 10.08
C PRO A 83 3.80 -7.17 10.43
N LEU A 84 2.88 -7.25 9.46
CA LEU A 84 1.47 -6.95 9.65
C LEU A 84 0.74 -8.14 10.28
N LEU A 85 1.02 -9.35 9.81
CA LEU A 85 0.47 -10.59 10.39
C LEU A 85 0.81 -10.72 11.87
N GLU A 86 2.09 -10.54 12.25
CA GLU A 86 2.51 -10.60 13.65
C GLU A 86 1.81 -9.55 14.51
N TYR A 87 1.62 -8.34 13.97
CA TYR A 87 0.93 -7.27 14.66
C TYR A 87 -0.55 -7.61 14.92
N CYS A 88 -1.23 -8.24 13.95
CA CYS A 88 -2.58 -8.77 14.14
C CYS A 88 -2.62 -9.94 15.13
N LEU A 89 -1.71 -10.91 15.02
CA LEU A 89 -1.68 -12.10 15.90
C LEU A 89 -1.40 -11.75 17.37
N LYS A 90 -0.57 -10.72 17.61
CA LYS A 90 -0.20 -10.25 18.96
C LYS A 90 -1.15 -9.19 19.51
N ASP A 91 -2.25 -8.88 18.81
CA ASP A 91 -3.20 -7.83 19.20
C ASP A 91 -2.56 -6.45 19.40
N GLY A 92 -1.44 -6.18 18.72
CA GLY A 92 -0.69 -4.92 18.87
C GLY A 92 -1.46 -3.68 18.39
N TYR A 93 -2.52 -3.89 17.61
CA TYR A 93 -3.39 -2.81 17.12
C TYR A 93 -4.37 -2.29 18.17
N VAL A 94 -4.70 -3.08 19.19
CA VAL A 94 -5.79 -2.75 20.13
C VAL A 94 -5.55 -1.43 20.85
N SER A 95 -4.30 -1.14 21.24
CA SER A 95 -3.93 0.12 21.88
C SER A 95 -3.76 1.30 20.91
N GLU A 96 -3.67 1.04 19.61
CA GLU A 96 -3.48 2.07 18.57
C GLU A 96 -4.77 2.43 17.82
N ILE A 97 -5.91 1.79 18.14
CA ILE A 97 -7.20 2.09 17.51
C ILE A 97 -7.58 3.57 17.69
N ASN A 98 -7.74 4.26 16.57
CA ASN A 98 -8.08 5.67 16.52
C ASN A 98 -9.60 5.86 16.48
N THR A 99 -10.21 6.02 17.65
CA THR A 99 -11.65 6.31 17.75
C THR A 99 -11.98 7.81 17.60
N SER A 100 -10.99 8.70 17.64
CA SER A 100 -11.24 10.14 17.58
C SER A 100 -11.40 10.64 16.15
N THR A 101 -10.41 10.39 15.29
CA THR A 101 -10.31 10.96 13.95
C THR A 101 -10.64 10.00 12.81
N SER A 102 -10.52 8.68 13.01
CA SER A 102 -10.97 7.71 11.99
C SER A 102 -12.46 7.85 11.71
N SER A 103 -12.85 7.69 10.44
CA SER A 103 -14.26 7.56 10.05
C SER A 103 -14.86 6.21 10.42
N MET A 104 -14.03 5.15 10.48
CA MET A 104 -14.47 3.77 10.76
C MET A 104 -14.32 3.39 12.24
N LYS A 105 -13.66 4.22 13.05
CA LYS A 105 -13.55 4.07 14.52
C LYS A 105 -12.92 2.73 14.94
N GLY A 106 -12.02 2.18 14.12
CA GLY A 106 -11.37 0.88 14.36
C GLY A 106 -12.07 -0.31 13.69
N ALA A 107 -13.32 -0.15 13.25
CA ALA A 107 -14.14 -1.28 12.81
C ALA A 107 -13.58 -1.99 11.56
N LEU A 108 -12.89 -1.26 10.66
CA LEU A 108 -12.29 -1.87 9.48
C LEU A 108 -11.03 -2.66 9.87
N PHE A 109 -10.18 -2.09 10.72
CA PHE A 109 -8.96 -2.79 11.18
C PHE A 109 -9.29 -4.02 12.02
N GLU A 110 -10.30 -3.95 12.91
CA GLU A 110 -10.75 -5.10 13.70
C GLU A 110 -11.28 -6.25 12.82
N ALA A 111 -12.08 -5.93 11.80
CA ALA A 111 -12.58 -6.93 10.86
C ALA A 111 -11.43 -7.53 10.02
N PHE A 112 -10.46 -6.71 9.62
CA PHE A 112 -9.26 -7.17 8.93
C PHE A 112 -8.40 -8.07 9.82
N ALA A 113 -8.09 -7.67 11.05
CA ALA A 113 -7.31 -8.47 12.00
C ALA A 113 -7.98 -9.81 12.33
N THR A 114 -9.32 -9.83 12.45
CA THR A 114 -10.10 -11.06 12.64
C THR A 114 -9.99 -11.98 11.43
N LEU A 115 -10.04 -11.42 10.22
CA LEU A 115 -9.87 -12.20 8.98
C LEU A 115 -8.45 -12.76 8.88
N MET A 116 -7.41 -11.94 9.13
CA MET A 116 -6.00 -12.34 9.16
C MET A 116 -5.77 -13.52 10.11
N LYS A 117 -6.29 -13.43 11.34
CA LYS A 117 -6.21 -14.52 12.33
C LYS A 117 -6.92 -15.78 11.82
N SER A 118 -8.08 -15.65 11.19
CA SER A 118 -8.86 -16.78 10.68
C SER A 118 -8.16 -17.49 9.51
N ILE A 119 -7.50 -16.77 8.60
CA ILE A 119 -6.75 -17.36 7.47
C ILE A 119 -5.69 -18.37 7.97
N TRP A 120 -5.05 -18.05 9.09
CA TRP A 120 -3.98 -18.87 9.69
C TRP A 120 -4.48 -19.80 10.80
N ARG A 121 -5.79 -19.84 11.08
CA ARG A 121 -6.39 -20.76 12.06
C ARG A 121 -7.12 -21.87 11.32
N SER A 122 -6.41 -22.95 11.03
CA SER A 122 -7.06 -24.15 10.48
C SER A 122 -7.67 -25.02 11.60
N SER A 123 -8.98 -25.17 11.54
CA SER A 123 -9.76 -26.23 12.21
C SER A 123 -9.74 -27.51 11.36
N ASN A 124 -10.04 -28.67 11.94
CA ASN A 124 -10.05 -29.92 11.17
C ASN A 124 -11.19 -29.91 10.15
N GLY A 125 -10.85 -29.91 8.85
CA GLY A 125 -11.78 -30.05 7.73
C GLY A 125 -12.17 -28.74 7.00
N GLU A 126 -11.82 -27.57 7.55
CA GLU A 126 -12.10 -26.29 6.89
C GLU A 126 -10.94 -25.91 5.94
N TYR A 127 -11.28 -25.66 4.66
CA TYR A 127 -10.32 -25.28 3.61
C TYR A 127 -10.50 -23.83 3.14
N ALA A 128 -11.62 -23.19 3.49
CA ALA A 128 -11.90 -21.81 3.11
C ALA A 128 -12.91 -21.11 4.03
N ILE A 129 -12.67 -19.82 4.27
CA ILE A 129 -13.49 -18.95 5.12
C ILE A 129 -14.20 -17.85 4.32
N SER A 130 -15.27 -17.28 4.87
CA SER A 130 -16.00 -16.17 4.24
C SER A 130 -15.46 -14.81 4.72
N PRO A 131 -14.96 -13.94 3.82
CA PRO A 131 -14.52 -12.59 4.18
C PRO A 131 -15.68 -11.57 4.33
N GLN A 132 -16.93 -12.02 4.48
CA GLN A 132 -18.12 -11.16 4.43
C GLN A 132 -18.09 -10.02 5.47
N ALA A 133 -17.68 -10.30 6.72
CA ALA A 133 -17.60 -9.27 7.76
C ALA A 133 -16.61 -8.15 7.39
N PHE A 134 -15.43 -8.52 6.88
CA PHE A 134 -14.44 -7.59 6.36
C PHE A 134 -14.97 -6.82 5.13
N ARG A 135 -15.55 -7.53 4.15
CA ARG A 135 -16.16 -6.93 2.95
C ARG A 135 -17.15 -5.84 3.32
N SER A 136 -18.01 -6.08 4.31
CA SER A 136 -19.00 -5.11 4.77
C SER A 136 -18.36 -3.84 5.34
N GLN A 137 -17.21 -3.92 6.02
CA GLN A 137 -16.53 -2.72 6.55
C GLN A 137 -15.79 -1.96 5.45
N ILE A 138 -15.07 -2.64 4.55
CA ILE A 138 -14.36 -1.95 3.46
C ILE A 138 -15.33 -1.27 2.48
N GLN A 139 -16.53 -1.83 2.28
CA GLN A 139 -17.58 -1.19 1.48
C GLN A 139 -18.18 0.06 2.17
N LYS A 140 -18.24 0.10 3.50
CA LYS A 140 -18.64 1.32 4.24
C LYS A 140 -17.57 2.41 4.12
N PHE A 141 -16.30 2.03 4.24
CA PHE A 141 -15.17 2.95 4.10
C PHE A 141 -15.04 3.48 2.66
N ALA A 142 -15.09 2.58 1.68
CA ALA A 142 -14.95 2.87 0.26
C ALA A 142 -16.18 2.35 -0.52
N PRO A 143 -17.28 3.14 -0.57
CA PRO A 143 -18.53 2.77 -1.24
C PRO A 143 -18.40 2.39 -2.73
N ARG A 144 -17.30 2.76 -3.40
CA ARG A 144 -17.00 2.34 -4.78
C ARG A 144 -16.97 0.82 -4.94
N PHE A 145 -16.57 0.07 -3.90
CA PHE A 145 -16.53 -1.39 -3.93
C PHE A 145 -17.87 -2.04 -3.59
N MET A 146 -18.95 -1.26 -3.44
CA MET A 146 -20.30 -1.82 -3.32
C MET A 146 -20.73 -2.52 -4.61
N GLY A 147 -21.63 -3.50 -4.46
CA GLY A 147 -22.10 -4.32 -5.57
C GLY A 147 -21.17 -5.49 -5.90
N TYR A 148 -21.22 -5.92 -7.15
CA TYR A 148 -20.61 -7.17 -7.65
C TYR A 148 -19.86 -6.95 -8.97
N SER A 149 -19.41 -5.73 -9.25
CA SER A 149 -18.56 -5.46 -10.42
C SER A 149 -17.13 -5.92 -10.14
N GLN A 150 -16.40 -6.27 -11.20
CA GLN A 150 -14.96 -6.43 -11.12
C GLN A 150 -14.29 -5.07 -10.83
N GLN A 151 -13.13 -5.12 -10.19
CA GLN A 151 -12.38 -3.94 -9.74
C GLN A 151 -10.88 -4.14 -9.98
N ASP A 152 -10.13 -3.05 -9.96
CA ASP A 152 -8.67 -3.09 -10.00
C ASP A 152 -8.12 -3.46 -8.62
N SER A 153 -7.32 -4.53 -8.54
CA SER A 153 -6.75 -4.98 -7.26
C SER A 153 -5.77 -3.97 -6.66
N GLN A 154 -5.09 -3.16 -7.48
CA GLN A 154 -4.17 -2.14 -6.98
C GLN A 154 -4.93 -0.95 -6.40
N GLU A 155 -6.04 -0.53 -7.04
CA GLU A 155 -6.92 0.49 -6.46
C GLU A 155 -7.53 -0.02 -5.14
N PHE A 156 -7.96 -1.29 -5.09
CA PHE A 156 -8.43 -1.90 -3.85
C PHE A 156 -7.37 -1.90 -2.75
N LEU A 157 -6.13 -2.26 -3.06
CA LEU A 157 -5.00 -2.23 -2.12
C LEU A 157 -4.82 -0.83 -1.52
N HIS A 158 -4.87 0.23 -2.33
CA HIS A 158 -4.73 1.61 -1.84
C HIS A 158 -5.81 1.99 -0.83
N TYR A 159 -7.08 1.76 -1.18
CA TYR A 159 -8.18 2.06 -0.26
C TYR A 159 -8.11 1.21 1.01
N LEU A 160 -7.70 -0.06 0.89
CA LEU A 160 -7.53 -0.91 2.06
C LEU A 160 -6.42 -0.39 2.96
N LEU A 161 -5.22 -0.13 2.43
CA LEU A 161 -4.10 0.37 3.24
C LEU A 161 -4.44 1.73 3.88
N GLN A 162 -5.12 2.63 3.16
CA GLN A 162 -5.61 3.90 3.70
C GLN A 162 -6.59 3.68 4.85
N GLY A 163 -7.63 2.86 4.66
CA GLY A 163 -8.63 2.62 5.70
C GLY A 163 -8.05 1.95 6.93
N LEU A 164 -7.12 1.00 6.75
CA LEU A 164 -6.38 0.40 7.85
C LEU A 164 -5.51 1.45 8.57
N HIS A 165 -4.78 2.27 7.83
CA HIS A 165 -3.98 3.35 8.40
C HIS A 165 -4.83 4.31 9.23
N GLU A 166 -5.94 4.80 8.71
CA GLU A 166 -6.81 5.74 9.41
C GLU A 166 -7.33 5.15 10.73
N ASP A 167 -7.68 3.86 10.74
CA ASP A 167 -8.17 3.17 11.94
C ASP A 167 -7.12 2.97 13.03
N ILE A 168 -5.82 2.94 12.69
CA ILE A 168 -4.72 2.78 13.65
C ILE A 168 -3.71 3.95 13.62
N ASN A 169 -4.14 5.12 13.14
CA ASN A 169 -3.28 6.29 13.09
C ASN A 169 -3.05 6.80 14.52
N ARG A 170 -1.78 6.88 14.95
CA ARG A 170 -1.35 7.37 16.26
C ARG A 170 -1.66 8.86 16.43
N ILE A 171 -1.85 9.59 15.33
CA ILE A 171 -2.28 10.99 15.33
C ILE A 171 -3.78 11.08 15.56
N THR A 172 -4.17 11.29 16.82
CA THR A 172 -5.57 11.33 17.27
C THR A 172 -6.19 12.74 17.28
N SER A 173 -5.44 13.77 16.89
CA SER A 173 -5.92 15.15 16.80
C SER A 173 -5.36 15.83 15.55
N ARG A 174 -6.15 16.70 14.91
CA ARG A 174 -5.74 17.36 13.67
C ARG A 174 -4.64 18.40 13.96
N PRO A 175 -3.41 18.22 13.44
CA PRO A 175 -2.34 19.18 13.66
C PRO A 175 -2.64 20.50 12.96
N ARG A 176 -2.11 21.61 13.50
CA ARG A 176 -2.14 22.91 12.80
C ARG A 176 -1.44 22.80 11.45
N HIS A 177 -2.05 23.37 10.42
CA HIS A 177 -1.47 23.42 9.08
C HIS A 177 -0.18 24.23 9.08
N LEU A 178 0.89 23.68 8.52
CA LEU A 178 2.14 24.40 8.32
C LEU A 178 2.04 25.12 6.96
N THR A 179 2.06 26.44 6.98
CA THR A 179 2.04 27.26 5.75
C THR A 179 3.44 27.60 5.24
N THR A 180 4.47 27.35 6.03
CA THR A 180 5.86 27.63 5.66
C THR A 180 6.38 26.58 4.69
N GLU A 181 7.07 27.02 3.64
CA GLU A 181 7.80 26.12 2.75
C GLU A 181 9.02 25.52 3.49
N ILE A 182 9.62 24.47 2.94
CA ILE A 182 10.89 23.95 3.44
C ILE A 182 11.98 24.89 2.94
N ASP A 183 12.83 25.38 3.83
CA ASP A 183 13.88 26.34 3.49
C ASP A 183 14.79 25.80 2.37
N ASP A 184 14.93 26.60 1.32
CA ASP A 184 15.68 26.22 0.13
C ASP A 184 17.19 26.11 0.36
N ASN A 185 17.70 26.74 1.42
CA ASN A 185 19.11 26.70 1.80
C ASN A 185 19.52 25.40 2.51
N LEU A 186 18.56 24.57 2.91
CA LEU A 186 18.83 23.27 3.51
C LEU A 186 19.49 22.32 2.50
N SER A 187 20.35 21.44 3.00
CA SER A 187 20.89 20.34 2.17
C SER A 187 19.75 19.40 1.74
N GLU A 188 19.96 18.64 0.66
CA GLU A 188 18.95 17.68 0.20
C GLU A 188 18.56 16.66 1.28
N SER A 189 19.51 16.20 2.10
CA SER A 189 19.25 15.28 3.20
C SER A 189 18.42 15.93 4.32
N GLN A 190 18.65 17.21 4.61
CA GLN A 190 17.85 17.97 5.58
C GLN A 190 16.44 18.23 5.05
N LYS A 191 16.29 18.60 3.76
CA LYS A 191 14.97 18.75 3.12
C LYS A 191 14.17 17.46 3.17
N ALA A 192 14.81 16.32 2.89
CA ALA A 192 14.18 15.01 2.96
C ALA A 192 13.70 14.66 4.37
N ALA A 193 14.55 14.88 5.38
CA ALA A 193 14.23 14.63 6.78
C ALA A 193 13.09 15.52 7.28
N GLU A 194 13.08 16.80 6.91
CA GLU A 194 12.00 17.73 7.27
C GLU A 194 10.69 17.37 6.56
N ALA A 195 10.72 17.03 5.27
CA ALA A 195 9.54 16.56 4.55
C ALA A 195 8.94 15.30 5.20
N TRP A 196 9.80 14.36 5.60
CA TRP A 196 9.38 13.15 6.31
C TRP A 196 8.77 13.46 7.69
N LYS A 197 9.42 14.34 8.45
CA LYS A 197 8.90 14.82 9.74
C LYS A 197 7.53 15.48 9.58
N ARG A 198 7.34 16.31 8.55
CA ARG A 198 6.06 16.96 8.25
C ARG A 198 4.97 15.96 7.87
N TYR A 199 5.32 14.91 7.12
CA TYR A 199 4.42 13.81 6.80
C TYR A 199 3.96 13.06 8.07
N LEU A 200 4.89 12.65 8.93
CA LEU A 200 4.58 11.94 10.19
C LEU A 200 3.77 12.77 11.19
N ARG A 201 3.64 14.09 11.02
CA ARG A 201 2.71 14.88 11.84
C ARG A 201 1.25 14.52 11.58
N TYR A 202 0.94 14.01 10.40
CA TYR A 202 -0.42 13.66 9.98
C TYR A 202 -0.62 12.15 9.90
N ASP A 203 0.40 11.43 9.44
CA ASP A 203 0.29 10.01 9.10
C ASP A 203 1.34 9.20 9.87
N ASP A 204 0.95 8.59 10.99
CA ASP A 204 1.83 7.74 11.80
C ASP A 204 1.07 6.47 12.24
N SER A 205 1.48 5.29 11.76
CA SER A 205 0.81 4.02 12.10
C SER A 205 1.67 2.83 11.74
N LYS A 206 1.25 1.62 12.14
CA LYS A 206 1.89 0.39 11.67
C LYS A 206 1.90 0.22 10.15
N ILE A 207 0.89 0.74 9.45
CA ILE A 207 0.85 0.70 7.98
C ILE A 207 1.94 1.60 7.39
N VAL A 208 2.12 2.80 7.95
CA VAL A 208 3.19 3.73 7.58
C VAL A 208 4.56 3.11 7.83
N ASP A 209 4.75 2.50 9.01
CA ASP A 209 6.00 1.82 9.39
C ASP A 209 6.39 0.70 8.40
N CYS A 210 5.41 0.05 7.77
CA CYS A 210 5.64 -1.09 6.90
C CYS A 210 5.78 -0.68 5.43
N PHE A 211 4.85 0.10 4.90
CA PHE A 211 4.65 0.25 3.45
C PHE A 211 5.15 1.58 2.89
N VAL A 212 5.39 2.59 3.73
CA VAL A 212 5.65 3.94 3.23
C VAL A 212 7.14 4.19 3.06
N GLY A 213 7.53 4.52 1.83
CA GLY A 213 8.86 5.02 1.48
C GLY A 213 8.82 6.51 1.15
N GLN A 214 9.93 7.05 0.66
CA GLN A 214 10.04 8.44 0.22
C GLN A 214 10.72 8.51 -1.15
N LEU A 215 10.10 9.20 -2.11
CA LEU A 215 10.68 9.54 -3.41
C LEU A 215 11.34 10.91 -3.36
N LYS A 216 12.42 11.07 -4.12
CA LYS A 216 13.01 12.37 -4.48
C LYS A 216 12.61 12.69 -5.92
N SER A 217 11.90 13.80 -6.11
CA SER A 217 11.59 14.37 -7.43
C SER A 217 12.54 15.53 -7.69
N THR A 218 13.22 15.52 -8.83
CA THR A 218 14.10 16.62 -9.26
C THR A 218 13.55 17.22 -10.54
N LEU A 219 13.39 18.54 -10.56
CA LEU A 219 13.02 19.32 -11.74
C LEU A 219 14.14 20.30 -12.07
N LYS A 220 14.76 20.15 -13.24
CA LYS A 220 15.88 21.01 -13.70
C LYS A 220 15.46 21.85 -14.88
N CYS A 221 15.59 23.17 -14.76
CA CYS A 221 15.35 24.10 -15.87
C CYS A 221 16.48 24.01 -16.90
N SER A 222 16.14 23.86 -18.18
CA SER A 222 17.14 23.82 -19.25
C SER A 222 17.73 25.18 -19.61
N VAL A 223 17.06 26.28 -19.22
CA VAL A 223 17.50 27.66 -19.53
C VAL A 223 18.42 28.21 -18.44
N CYS A 224 17.98 28.27 -17.19
CA CYS A 224 18.77 28.83 -16.09
C CYS A 224 19.54 27.78 -15.27
N GLY A 225 19.36 26.49 -15.53
CA GLY A 225 20.00 25.41 -14.78
C GLY A 225 19.48 25.16 -13.36
N HIS A 226 18.56 26.01 -12.86
CA HIS A 226 17.99 25.86 -11.51
C HIS A 226 17.35 24.48 -11.32
N LYS A 227 17.68 23.84 -10.20
CA LYS A 227 17.14 22.55 -9.77
C LYS A 227 16.21 22.75 -8.58
N SER A 228 14.96 22.36 -8.73
CA SER A 228 14.00 22.23 -7.63
C SER A 228 13.89 20.76 -7.24
N VAL A 229 13.99 20.48 -5.94
CA VAL A 229 13.94 19.12 -5.38
C VAL A 229 12.82 19.05 -4.35
N THR A 230 11.93 18.07 -4.50
CA THR A 230 10.88 17.76 -3.53
C THR A 230 10.98 16.31 -3.07
N PHE A 231 10.48 16.05 -1.87
CA PHE A 231 10.45 14.71 -1.29
C PHE A 231 9.03 14.34 -0.88
N ASP A 232 8.52 13.26 -1.45
CA ASP A 232 7.12 12.87 -1.34
C ASP A 232 7.02 11.43 -0.83
N PRO A 233 6.11 11.12 0.12
CA PRO A 233 5.89 9.75 0.57
C PRO A 233 5.24 8.91 -0.56
N PHE A 234 5.50 7.60 -0.56
CA PHE A 234 4.82 6.67 -1.46
C PHE A 234 4.46 5.37 -0.73
N TRP A 235 3.34 4.75 -1.10
CA TRP A 235 2.82 3.51 -0.51
C TRP A 235 3.06 2.30 -1.42
N ASP A 236 3.15 2.55 -2.72
CA ASP A 236 3.55 1.61 -3.77
C ASP A 236 4.27 2.39 -4.89
N LEU A 237 4.94 1.66 -5.79
CA LEU A 237 5.49 2.23 -7.02
C LEU A 237 4.80 1.62 -8.22
N SER A 238 4.09 2.45 -8.97
CA SER A 238 3.43 2.06 -10.22
C SER A 238 4.38 2.20 -11.41
N LEU A 239 5.04 1.10 -11.76
CA LEU A 239 6.11 1.03 -12.75
C LEU A 239 5.55 0.95 -14.19
N PRO A 240 6.03 1.80 -15.11
CA PRO A 240 5.74 1.66 -16.53
C PRO A 240 6.45 0.42 -17.10
N ILE A 241 5.81 -0.26 -18.04
CA ILE A 241 6.42 -1.37 -18.78
C ILE A 241 6.99 -0.81 -20.10
N PRO A 242 8.31 -0.93 -20.34
CA PRO A 242 8.93 -0.61 -21.62
C PRO A 242 8.21 -1.24 -22.80
N LYS A 243 7.95 -0.46 -23.85
CA LYS A 243 7.37 -0.94 -25.11
C LYS A 243 8.48 -1.52 -26.01
N GLY A 244 8.13 -2.50 -26.85
CA GLY A 244 9.01 -3.01 -27.91
C GLY A 244 10.03 -4.08 -27.49
N SER A 245 9.95 -4.60 -26.27
CA SER A 245 10.70 -5.77 -25.80
C SER A 245 9.76 -6.73 -25.07
N ASP A 246 9.95 -8.05 -25.27
CA ASP A 246 9.22 -9.12 -24.57
C ASP A 246 10.09 -10.40 -24.63
N PRO A 247 10.59 -10.93 -23.50
CA PRO A 247 10.35 -10.47 -22.12
C PRO A 247 11.09 -9.18 -21.76
N VAL A 248 10.64 -8.54 -20.68
CA VAL A 248 11.24 -7.34 -20.06
C VAL A 248 11.62 -7.67 -18.62
N THR A 249 12.71 -7.12 -18.09
CA THR A 249 13.08 -7.31 -16.68
C THR A 249 12.48 -6.23 -15.77
N LEU A 250 12.23 -6.55 -14.50
CA LEU A 250 11.78 -5.59 -13.50
C LEU A 250 12.76 -4.41 -13.35
N GLN A 251 14.05 -4.69 -13.50
CA GLN A 251 15.12 -3.71 -13.51
C GLN A 251 14.92 -2.71 -14.65
N GLN A 252 14.54 -3.14 -15.86
CA GLN A 252 14.21 -2.23 -16.96
C GLN A 252 13.00 -1.35 -16.63
N CYS A 253 11.97 -1.89 -15.96
CA CYS A 253 10.82 -1.11 -15.49
C CYS A 253 11.24 -0.05 -14.43
N LEU A 254 12.11 -0.41 -13.49
CA LEU A 254 12.67 0.51 -12.49
C LEU A 254 13.55 1.58 -13.13
N SER A 255 14.43 1.20 -14.06
CA SER A 255 15.24 2.14 -14.84
C SER A 255 14.37 3.13 -15.60
N LEU A 256 13.26 2.67 -16.21
CA LEU A 256 12.33 3.53 -16.92
C LEU A 256 11.58 4.46 -15.96
N PHE A 257 11.21 3.98 -14.78
CA PHE A 257 10.57 4.79 -13.73
C PHE A 257 11.48 5.93 -13.24
N THR A 258 12.77 5.67 -13.06
CA THR A 258 13.75 6.67 -12.59
C THR A 258 14.42 7.45 -13.71
N LYS A 259 14.12 7.14 -14.98
CA LYS A 259 14.70 7.83 -16.13
C LYS A 259 14.30 9.29 -16.13
N GLU A 260 15.24 10.16 -16.49
CA GLU A 260 14.96 11.56 -16.73
C GLU A 260 14.01 11.71 -17.94
N GLU A 261 12.86 12.35 -17.71
CA GLU A 261 11.89 12.73 -18.75
C GLU A 261 12.01 14.22 -19.08
N VAL A 262 11.85 14.56 -20.36
CA VAL A 262 11.86 15.94 -20.83
C VAL A 262 10.44 16.48 -20.86
N LEU A 263 10.20 17.56 -20.13
CA LEU A 263 8.94 18.31 -20.16
C LEU A 263 9.10 19.49 -21.12
N ASP A 264 8.42 19.40 -22.27
CA ASP A 264 8.49 20.37 -23.36
C ASP A 264 7.09 20.59 -23.96
N GLY A 265 6.96 21.53 -24.91
CA GLY A 265 5.68 21.89 -25.52
C GLY A 265 4.63 22.29 -24.47
N ASP A 266 3.49 21.62 -24.50
CA ASP A 266 2.36 21.87 -23.60
C ASP A 266 2.61 21.39 -22.16
N GLU A 267 3.59 20.53 -21.93
CA GLU A 267 3.95 20.01 -20.60
C GLU A 267 4.98 20.89 -19.87
N LYS A 268 5.45 21.99 -20.48
CA LYS A 268 6.43 22.91 -19.88
C LYS A 268 5.94 23.44 -18.53
N PRO A 269 6.67 23.17 -17.42
CA PRO A 269 6.35 23.78 -16.13
C PRO A 269 6.87 25.22 -16.05
N THR A 270 6.32 25.99 -15.12
CA THR A 270 6.82 27.33 -14.78
C THR A 270 8.06 27.20 -13.89
N CYS A 271 9.20 27.74 -14.33
CA CYS A 271 10.41 27.75 -13.52
C CYS A 271 10.30 28.78 -12.39
N SER A 272 10.64 28.38 -11.16
CA SER A 272 10.64 29.25 -9.97
C SER A 272 11.63 30.42 -10.07
N HIS A 273 12.72 30.28 -10.82
CA HIS A 273 13.71 31.34 -11.05
C HIS A 273 13.37 32.21 -12.27
N CYS A 274 13.06 31.60 -13.42
CA CYS A 274 12.75 32.35 -14.64
C CYS A 274 11.34 32.98 -14.64
N LYS A 275 10.47 32.56 -13.71
CA LYS A 275 9.06 32.97 -13.59
C LYS A 275 8.23 32.79 -14.88
N THR A 276 8.68 31.91 -15.76
CA THR A 276 8.11 31.66 -17.09
C THR A 276 8.08 30.15 -17.36
N ARG A 277 7.23 29.72 -18.30
CA ARG A 277 7.16 28.32 -18.73
C ARG A 277 8.43 27.95 -19.49
N GLN A 278 9.17 26.98 -18.96
CA GLN A 278 10.45 26.58 -19.52
C GLN A 278 10.48 25.09 -19.82
N LYS A 279 11.29 24.71 -20.81
CA LYS A 279 11.66 23.31 -20.99
C LYS A 279 12.45 22.85 -19.78
N CYS A 280 12.02 21.76 -19.16
CA CYS A 280 12.67 21.21 -17.98
C CYS A 280 12.90 19.71 -18.14
N THR A 281 13.84 19.18 -17.38
CA THR A 281 13.92 17.73 -17.17
C THR A 281 13.38 17.37 -15.80
N LYS A 282 12.65 16.26 -15.71
CA LYS A 282 12.09 15.73 -14.47
C LYS A 282 12.59 14.30 -14.25
N SER A 283 13.00 13.97 -13.05
CA SER A 283 13.42 12.61 -12.69
C SER A 283 12.97 12.24 -11.29
N PHE A 284 12.72 10.95 -11.08
CA PHE A 284 12.42 10.38 -9.77
C PHE A 284 13.53 9.43 -9.33
N THR A 285 13.81 9.39 -8.04
CA THR A 285 14.69 8.41 -7.41
C THR A 285 14.11 8.02 -6.07
N ILE A 286 14.42 6.82 -5.59
CA ILE A 286 13.99 6.38 -4.26
C ILE A 286 14.94 7.00 -3.22
N HIS A 287 14.40 7.67 -2.21
CA HIS A 287 15.20 8.25 -1.13
C HIS A 287 15.14 7.40 0.14
N ARG A 288 13.94 6.96 0.52
CA ARG A 288 13.73 6.06 1.65
C ARG A 288 12.99 4.82 1.16
N CYS A 289 13.54 3.67 1.50
CA CYS A 289 12.98 2.37 1.18
C CYS A 289 12.02 1.90 2.29
N PRO A 290 10.80 1.43 1.95
CA PRO A 290 9.87 0.89 2.94
C PRO A 290 10.30 -0.51 3.39
N LYS A 291 9.84 -0.99 4.55
CA LYS A 291 10.10 -2.38 4.95
C LYS A 291 9.46 -3.37 3.97
N ILE A 292 8.26 -3.06 3.50
CA ILE A 292 7.49 -3.81 2.51
C ILE A 292 7.36 -2.94 1.27
N LEU A 293 8.03 -3.34 0.19
CA LEU A 293 7.96 -2.66 -1.10
C LEU A 293 6.87 -3.29 -1.94
N VAL A 294 5.88 -2.48 -2.31
CA VAL A 294 4.83 -2.85 -3.25
C VAL A 294 5.15 -2.26 -4.62
N LEU A 295 5.29 -3.13 -5.62
CA LEU A 295 5.51 -2.73 -7.01
C LEU A 295 4.30 -3.12 -7.85
N HIS A 296 3.65 -2.13 -8.43
CA HIS A 296 2.55 -2.32 -9.36
C HIS A 296 3.06 -2.21 -10.80
N LEU A 297 2.76 -3.20 -11.64
CA LEU A 297 3.05 -3.15 -13.06
C LEU A 297 1.89 -2.50 -13.81
N LYS A 298 2.11 -1.32 -14.42
CA LYS A 298 1.08 -0.55 -15.15
C LYS A 298 0.65 -1.24 -16.45
N ARG A 299 -0.14 -2.31 -16.32
CA ARG A 299 -0.67 -3.10 -17.44
C ARG A 299 -1.90 -2.47 -18.08
N PHE A 300 -2.61 -1.60 -17.37
CA PHE A 300 -3.78 -0.91 -17.87
C PHE A 300 -3.44 0.56 -18.14
N SER A 301 -3.64 1.01 -19.37
CA SER A 301 -3.45 2.41 -19.75
C SER A 301 -4.80 3.04 -20.15
N PRO A 302 -5.33 4.01 -19.37
CA PRO A 302 -6.60 4.66 -19.71
C PRO A 302 -6.53 5.53 -20.98
N SER A 303 -5.31 5.93 -21.38
CA SER A 303 -5.05 6.89 -22.45
C SER A 303 -4.95 6.25 -23.85
N GLU A 304 -4.96 4.92 -23.95
CA GLU A 304 -4.96 4.24 -25.25
C GLU A 304 -6.40 4.11 -25.79
N ARG A 305 -6.58 4.50 -27.05
CA ARG A 305 -7.88 4.54 -27.75
C ARG A 305 -8.62 3.19 -27.72
N PHE A 306 -7.85 2.11 -27.57
CA PHE A 306 -8.30 0.78 -27.20
C PHE A 306 -7.68 0.44 -25.84
N ARG A 307 -8.50 0.26 -24.78
CA ARG A 307 -8.03 -0.12 -23.44
C ARG A 307 -7.55 -1.58 -23.43
N ALA A 308 -6.41 -1.86 -24.03
CA ALA A 308 -5.80 -3.17 -24.03
C ALA A 308 -4.94 -3.35 -22.76
N LYS A 309 -5.04 -4.53 -22.14
CA LYS A 309 -4.12 -4.94 -21.09
C LYS A 309 -2.79 -5.34 -21.71
N LEU A 310 -1.68 -4.84 -21.17
CA LEU A 310 -0.34 -5.28 -21.55
C LEU A 310 -0.07 -6.68 -20.98
N ASN A 311 0.14 -7.65 -21.89
CA ASN A 311 0.45 -9.04 -21.56
C ASN A 311 1.97 -9.35 -21.58
N THR A 312 2.82 -8.33 -21.75
CA THR A 312 4.29 -8.46 -21.73
C THR A 312 4.74 -9.23 -20.49
N ARG A 313 5.60 -10.23 -20.68
CA ARG A 313 6.17 -10.99 -19.57
C ARG A 313 7.23 -10.12 -18.88
N VAL A 314 7.00 -9.80 -17.61
CA VAL A 314 7.97 -9.08 -16.79
C VAL A 314 8.71 -10.10 -15.92
N GLU A 315 10.00 -10.26 -16.14
CA GLU A 315 10.87 -11.10 -15.34
C GLU A 315 11.30 -10.34 -14.08
N PHE A 316 11.00 -10.91 -12.91
CA PHE A 316 11.35 -10.31 -11.63
C PHE A 316 12.06 -11.33 -10.73
N PRO A 317 13.09 -10.91 -9.98
CA PRO A 317 13.84 -11.81 -9.13
C PRO A 317 13.02 -12.20 -7.90
N LEU A 318 13.02 -13.48 -7.52
CA LEU A 318 12.34 -13.93 -6.30
C LEU A 318 13.13 -13.53 -5.04
N THR A 319 14.45 -13.38 -5.15
CA THR A 319 15.34 -13.00 -4.05
C THR A 319 16.37 -11.98 -4.51
N ASN A 320 16.92 -11.22 -3.56
CA ASN A 320 18.01 -10.26 -3.78
C ASN A 320 17.72 -9.22 -4.89
N LEU A 321 16.51 -8.67 -4.92
CA LEU A 321 16.23 -7.48 -5.71
C LEU A 321 17.01 -6.30 -5.15
N ASP A 322 17.98 -5.80 -5.91
CA ASP A 322 18.78 -4.63 -5.58
C ASP A 322 18.08 -3.35 -6.03
N LEU A 323 17.82 -2.44 -5.09
CA LEU A 323 17.30 -1.10 -5.40
C LEU A 323 18.36 -0.01 -5.47
N CYS A 324 19.61 -0.29 -5.04
CA CYS A 324 20.67 0.71 -4.96
C CYS A 324 20.86 1.53 -6.27
N PRO A 325 20.76 0.95 -7.48
CA PRO A 325 20.90 1.71 -8.73
C PRO A 325 19.81 2.77 -8.97
N TYR A 326 18.68 2.68 -8.26
CA TYR A 326 17.50 3.55 -8.41
C TYR A 326 17.34 4.52 -7.24
N MET A 327 18.28 4.51 -6.29
CA MET A 327 18.25 5.33 -5.09
C MET A 327 19.03 6.64 -5.25
N SER A 328 18.58 7.68 -4.54
CA SER A 328 19.25 8.98 -4.47
C SER A 328 20.42 9.02 -3.49
N ASN A 329 20.56 7.98 -2.67
CA ASN A 329 21.62 7.80 -1.70
C ASN A 329 22.18 6.37 -1.82
N SER A 330 23.39 6.16 -1.32
CA SER A 330 24.09 4.87 -1.45
C SER A 330 23.69 3.86 -0.37
N HIS A 331 22.42 3.83 0.03
CA HIS A 331 21.94 2.84 1.00
C HIS A 331 21.72 1.49 0.33
N TYR A 332 22.46 0.50 0.80
CA TYR A 332 22.32 -0.88 0.33
C TYR A 332 21.12 -1.56 1.02
N VAL A 333 20.11 -1.90 0.22
CA VAL A 333 18.94 -2.67 0.65
C VAL A 333 18.57 -3.67 -0.43
N MET A 334 18.44 -4.93 0.00
CA MET A 334 18.01 -6.03 -0.83
C MET A 334 16.59 -6.44 -0.46
N TYR A 335 15.84 -6.92 -1.44
CA TYR A 335 14.44 -7.30 -1.25
C TYR A 335 14.19 -8.74 -1.72
N ASN A 336 13.36 -9.46 -0.98
CA ASN A 336 12.91 -10.80 -1.34
C ASN A 336 11.39 -10.79 -1.58
N LEU A 337 10.97 -11.39 -2.68
CA LEU A 337 9.56 -11.50 -3.04
C LEU A 337 8.89 -12.51 -2.11
N TYR A 338 7.72 -12.15 -1.59
CA TYR A 338 6.92 -13.08 -0.79
C TYR A 338 5.46 -13.19 -1.24
N ALA A 339 4.96 -12.26 -2.06
CA ALA A 339 3.62 -12.41 -2.63
C ALA A 339 3.47 -11.71 -3.98
N VAL A 340 2.57 -12.23 -4.81
CA VAL A 340 2.19 -11.67 -6.11
C VAL A 340 0.68 -11.75 -6.24
N SER A 341 0.02 -10.62 -6.53
CA SER A 341 -1.34 -10.61 -7.07
C SER A 341 -1.24 -10.77 -8.59
N ASN A 342 -1.83 -11.84 -9.10
CA ASN A 342 -1.89 -12.15 -10.54
C ASN A 342 -3.25 -11.74 -11.09
N HIS A 343 -3.28 -11.35 -12.36
CA HIS A 343 -4.51 -11.09 -13.09
C HIS A 343 -4.50 -11.81 -14.43
N SER A 344 -5.48 -12.68 -14.65
CA SER A 344 -5.77 -13.34 -15.92
C SER A 344 -6.92 -12.62 -16.64
N GLY A 345 -6.98 -12.70 -17.97
CA GLY A 345 -8.04 -12.08 -18.77
C GLY A 345 -7.78 -10.62 -19.19
N SER A 346 -8.86 -9.90 -19.49
CA SER A 346 -8.90 -8.59 -20.17
C SER A 346 -9.19 -7.43 -19.21
N THR A 347 -9.23 -6.20 -19.73
CA THR A 347 -9.58 -4.99 -18.96
C THR A 347 -11.02 -4.96 -18.43
N TYR A 348 -11.95 -5.71 -19.05
CA TYR A 348 -13.38 -5.70 -18.70
C TYR A 348 -13.84 -6.96 -17.97
N SER A 349 -13.11 -8.04 -18.16
CA SER A 349 -13.39 -9.34 -17.57
C SER A 349 -12.09 -10.08 -17.36
N GLY A 350 -11.81 -10.43 -16.12
CA GLY A 350 -10.66 -11.21 -15.72
C GLY A 350 -10.86 -11.91 -14.38
N HIS A 351 -9.80 -12.54 -13.89
CA HIS A 351 -9.80 -13.23 -12.61
C HIS A 351 -8.47 -13.02 -11.90
N TYR A 352 -8.53 -12.74 -10.61
CA TYR A 352 -7.35 -12.54 -9.77
C TYR A 352 -7.05 -13.78 -8.93
N THR A 353 -5.76 -14.11 -8.84
CA THR A 353 -5.23 -15.11 -7.90
C THR A 353 -4.05 -14.50 -7.16
N ALA A 354 -3.60 -15.14 -6.08
CA ALA A 354 -2.37 -14.75 -5.39
C ALA A 354 -1.38 -15.90 -5.35
N SER A 355 -0.11 -15.63 -5.62
CA SER A 355 1.00 -16.54 -5.32
C SER A 355 1.69 -16.03 -4.08
N CYS A 356 1.71 -16.80 -2.99
CA CYS A 356 2.25 -16.37 -1.70
C CYS A 356 3.28 -17.38 -1.17
N LEU A 357 4.39 -16.87 -0.65
CA LEU A 357 5.42 -17.62 0.02
C LEU A 357 5.01 -17.85 1.47
N HIS A 358 4.87 -19.10 1.87
CA HIS A 358 4.50 -19.45 3.22
C HIS A 358 5.63 -19.05 4.20
N PRO A 359 5.35 -18.24 5.24
CA PRO A 359 6.37 -17.54 6.03
C PRO A 359 7.28 -18.46 6.86
N LYS A 360 6.87 -19.71 7.11
CA LYS A 360 7.67 -20.71 7.83
C LYS A 360 8.34 -21.75 6.95
N SER A 361 7.54 -22.51 6.20
CA SER A 361 8.05 -23.56 5.31
C SER A 361 8.89 -23.03 4.16
N GLY A 362 8.67 -21.78 3.71
CA GLY A 362 9.32 -21.25 2.51
C GLY A 362 8.76 -21.84 1.21
N GLU A 363 7.60 -22.49 1.26
CA GLU A 363 6.94 -23.06 0.08
C GLU A 363 5.93 -22.08 -0.54
N TRP A 364 5.90 -22.03 -1.86
CA TRP A 364 4.96 -21.19 -2.59
C TRP A 364 3.59 -21.85 -2.69
N HIS A 365 2.55 -21.06 -2.49
CA HIS A 365 1.16 -21.48 -2.61
C HIS A 365 0.44 -20.56 -3.59
N GLU A 366 -0.38 -21.12 -4.45
CA GLU A 366 -1.36 -20.40 -5.25
C GLU A 366 -2.70 -20.40 -4.52
N CYS A 367 -3.16 -19.20 -4.15
CA CYS A 367 -4.46 -18.93 -3.55
C CYS A 367 -5.43 -18.45 -4.64
N ASN A 368 -6.32 -19.32 -5.06
CA ASN A 368 -7.38 -19.05 -6.02
C ASN A 368 -8.75 -19.17 -5.32
N ASP A 369 -9.21 -18.06 -4.75
CA ASP A 369 -10.40 -18.00 -3.90
C ASP A 369 -10.36 -19.10 -2.83
N THR A 370 -11.26 -20.08 -2.89
CA THR A 370 -11.37 -21.16 -1.89
C THR A 370 -10.30 -22.23 -2.03
N LYS A 371 -9.59 -22.29 -3.15
CA LYS A 371 -8.58 -23.30 -3.43
C LYS A 371 -7.20 -22.74 -3.15
N VAL A 372 -6.49 -23.34 -2.20
CA VAL A 372 -5.07 -23.10 -1.97
C VAL A 372 -4.31 -24.37 -2.36
N SER A 373 -3.34 -24.24 -3.25
CA SER A 373 -2.51 -25.36 -3.70
C SER A 373 -1.05 -24.96 -3.74
N GLU A 374 -0.16 -25.88 -3.37
CA GLU A 374 1.27 -25.68 -3.53
C GLU A 374 1.63 -25.43 -5.00
N THR A 375 2.58 -24.52 -5.24
CA THR A 375 3.09 -24.20 -6.56
C THR A 375 4.61 -24.07 -6.52
N SER A 376 5.26 -24.34 -7.65
CA SER A 376 6.70 -24.19 -7.75
C SER A 376 7.07 -22.72 -7.99
N ALA A 377 8.18 -22.28 -7.41
CA ALA A 377 8.79 -20.96 -7.66
C ALA A 377 8.89 -20.59 -9.15
N LYS A 378 9.07 -21.58 -10.04
CA LYS A 378 9.14 -21.37 -11.50
C LYS A 378 7.87 -20.80 -12.11
N TRP A 379 6.71 -21.03 -11.49
CA TRP A 379 5.40 -20.59 -11.98
C TRP A 379 4.97 -19.24 -11.42
N VAL A 380 5.66 -18.75 -10.38
CA VAL A 380 5.40 -17.44 -9.76
C VAL A 380 5.70 -16.31 -10.75
N VAL A 381 6.77 -16.46 -11.55
CA VAL A 381 7.11 -15.51 -12.61
C VAL A 381 6.27 -15.81 -13.86
N SER A 382 5.24 -14.98 -14.08
CA SER A 382 4.32 -15.12 -15.20
C SER A 382 3.98 -13.76 -15.84
N SER A 383 3.38 -13.77 -17.02
CA SER A 383 2.81 -12.57 -17.66
C SER A 383 1.57 -12.03 -16.93
N GLU A 384 1.00 -12.80 -16.01
CA GLU A 384 -0.18 -12.41 -15.23
C GLU A 384 0.16 -11.61 -13.98
N ALA A 385 1.41 -11.64 -13.53
CA ALA A 385 1.88 -10.88 -12.38
C ALA A 385 1.52 -9.39 -12.53
N TYR A 386 0.83 -8.84 -11.53
CA TYR A 386 0.26 -7.49 -11.59
C TYR A 386 0.74 -6.60 -10.45
N VAL A 387 0.67 -7.09 -9.20
CA VAL A 387 1.21 -6.41 -8.01
C VAL A 387 2.17 -7.34 -7.30
N LEU A 388 3.41 -6.90 -7.11
CA LEU A 388 4.50 -7.64 -6.47
C LEU A 388 4.72 -7.10 -5.06
N PHE A 389 4.85 -7.99 -4.08
CA PHE A 389 5.14 -7.65 -2.69
C PHE A 389 6.50 -8.21 -2.30
N TYR A 390 7.40 -7.30 -1.95
CA TYR A 390 8.75 -7.60 -1.50
C TYR A 390 8.94 -7.19 -0.04
N GLU A 391 9.66 -7.98 0.74
CA GLU A 391 10.13 -7.64 2.08
C GLU A 391 11.63 -7.33 2.02
N ALA A 392 12.06 -6.25 2.67
CA ALA A 392 13.46 -5.92 2.81
C ALA A 392 14.17 -7.05 3.56
N ALA A 393 15.24 -7.59 2.98
CA ALA A 393 16.11 -8.53 3.65
C ALA A 393 16.67 -7.85 4.90
N THR A 394 16.46 -8.46 6.06
CA THR A 394 17.17 -8.04 7.27
C THR A 394 18.66 -8.09 6.98
N GLN A 395 19.35 -6.96 7.09
CA GLN A 395 20.80 -6.97 7.13
C GLN A 395 21.17 -7.88 8.29
N SER A 396 21.56 -9.13 8.00
CA SER A 396 22.30 -9.92 8.98
C SER A 396 23.50 -9.04 9.27
N SER A 397 23.57 -8.49 10.48
CA SER A 397 24.75 -7.81 10.98
C SER A 397 25.90 -8.79 10.82
N ARG A 398 26.62 -8.68 9.71
CA ARG A 398 27.95 -9.25 9.52
C ARG A 398 28.83 -8.40 10.43
N LEU A 399 28.89 -8.81 11.69
CA LEU A 399 30.02 -8.55 12.57
C LEU A 399 31.10 -9.58 12.27
#